data_AF-A0A2V9M0S0-F1
#
_entry.id   AF-A0A2V9M0S0-F1
#
_cell.length_a   1.000
_cell.length_b   1.000
_cell.length_c   1.000
_cell.angle_alpha   90.00
_cell.angle_beta   90.00
_cell.angle_gamma   90.00
#
_symmetry.space_group_name_H-M   'P 1'
#
loop_
_entity.id
_entity.type
_entity.pdbx_description
1 polymer ?
#
loop_
_entity_poly.entity_id
_entity_poly.type
_entity_poly.pdbx_seq_one_letter_code
_entity_poly.pdbx_strand_id
1 'polypeptide(L)'
;YVESIRGTPLLIQLFLIFYGLPHIGIRFTPPIAAILGLGLNYSAYEAENYRAGIQSIPRTQMEAALALGMTRLQALRHVIVPQALRLVIPPVTNDFIALLKDSSLVSVITMVELTKAYSQLASMHYDYLGIGLLAAAMYFLIGLPFVRLARLAEPCRRHVLSHRTAVCAFGAVGGAAIHSRSAAPHGRRQATPGCVNRQVKSRGAQRQKAEGVPLVPQLRVTPVANRSAHPSIFFHLSSVICHFSFLVGVLID
;
A
#
# COMPACT_ATOMS: atom_id res chain seq x y z
N TYR A 1 -4.38 -13.59 -9.14
CA TYR A 1 -5.48 -13.40 -8.16
C TYR A 1 -5.65 -11.93 -7.78
N VAL A 2 -4.58 -11.21 -7.39
CA VAL A 2 -4.64 -9.79 -6.95
C VAL A 2 -5.39 -8.89 -7.96
N GLU A 3 -5.03 -8.95 -9.24
CA GLU A 3 -5.67 -8.14 -10.30
C GLU A 3 -7.16 -8.47 -10.45
N SER A 4 -7.53 -9.75 -10.34
CA SER A 4 -8.92 -10.21 -10.46
C SER A 4 -9.79 -9.74 -9.28
N ILE A 5 -9.26 -9.82 -8.06
CA ILE A 5 -9.96 -9.39 -6.85
C ILE A 5 -10.12 -7.86 -6.82
N ARG A 6 -9.06 -7.12 -7.18
CA ARG A 6 -9.14 -5.64 -7.23
C ARG A 6 -9.97 -5.12 -8.42
N GLY A 7 -10.11 -5.92 -9.48
CA GLY A 7 -10.94 -5.62 -10.64
C GLY A 7 -12.43 -5.91 -10.46
N THR A 8 -12.83 -6.52 -9.33
CA THR A 8 -14.23 -6.87 -9.04
C THR A 8 -14.74 -6.11 -7.81
N PRO A 9 -15.98 -5.59 -7.82
CA PRO A 9 -16.55 -4.92 -6.65
C PRO A 9 -16.70 -5.86 -5.44
N LEU A 10 -16.35 -5.38 -4.25
CA LEU A 10 -16.47 -6.13 -2.98
C LEU A 10 -17.89 -6.67 -2.74
N LEU A 11 -18.92 -5.86 -3.04
CA LEU A 11 -20.31 -6.29 -2.86
C LEU A 11 -20.66 -7.51 -3.72
N ILE A 12 -20.15 -7.57 -4.96
CA ILE A 12 -20.36 -8.72 -5.85
C ILE A 12 -19.65 -9.95 -5.30
N GLN A 13 -18.43 -9.80 -4.77
CA GLN A 13 -17.70 -10.89 -4.14
C GLN A 13 -18.47 -11.47 -2.94
N LEU A 14 -19.03 -10.62 -2.07
CA LEU A 14 -19.87 -11.04 -0.95
C LEU A 14 -21.12 -11.81 -1.42
N PHE A 15 -21.79 -11.33 -2.46
CA PHE A 15 -22.95 -12.01 -3.03
C PHE A 15 -22.61 -13.37 -3.65
N LEU A 16 -21.50 -13.46 -4.37
CA LEU A 16 -21.05 -14.74 -4.92
C LEU A 16 -20.75 -15.75 -3.82
N ILE A 17 -20.08 -15.33 -2.74
CA ILE A 17 -19.75 -16.20 -1.60
C ILE A 17 -20.99 -16.65 -0.83
N PHE A 18 -21.94 -15.74 -0.57
CA PHE A 18 -23.10 -16.07 0.27
C PHE A 18 -24.27 -16.67 -0.50
N TYR A 19 -24.63 -16.10 -1.66
CA TYR A 19 -25.78 -16.55 -2.46
C TYR A 19 -25.37 -17.46 -3.62
N GLY A 20 -24.17 -17.31 -4.18
CA GLY A 20 -23.70 -18.11 -5.32
C GLY A 20 -23.22 -19.51 -4.95
N LEU A 21 -22.32 -19.63 -3.97
CA LEU A 21 -21.73 -20.91 -3.54
C LEU A 21 -22.74 -21.98 -3.08
N PRO A 22 -23.91 -21.65 -2.49
CA PRO A 22 -24.93 -22.64 -2.19
C PRO A 22 -25.40 -23.45 -3.41
N HIS A 23 -25.32 -22.91 -4.63
CA HIS A 23 -25.69 -23.63 -5.85
C HIS A 23 -24.73 -24.78 -6.20
N ILE A 24 -23.49 -24.75 -5.70
CA ILE A 24 -22.50 -25.82 -5.85
C ILE A 24 -22.36 -26.68 -4.58
N GLY A 25 -23.30 -26.54 -3.63
CA GLY A 25 -23.36 -27.34 -2.40
C GLY A 25 -22.57 -26.78 -1.22
N ILE A 26 -21.89 -25.63 -1.36
CA ILE A 26 -21.12 -25.01 -0.28
C ILE A 26 -21.98 -23.94 0.40
N ARG A 27 -22.30 -24.13 1.68
CA ARG A 27 -23.13 -23.19 2.45
C ARG A 27 -22.33 -22.63 3.62
N PHE A 28 -22.18 -21.32 3.67
CA PHE A 28 -21.57 -20.63 4.78
C PHE A 28 -22.63 -19.93 5.63
N THR A 29 -22.37 -19.85 6.94
CA THR A 29 -23.13 -18.94 7.80
C THR A 29 -22.74 -17.49 7.47
N PRO A 30 -23.63 -16.50 7.68
CA PRO A 30 -23.34 -15.09 7.39
C PRO A 30 -22.00 -14.57 7.92
N PRO A 31 -21.58 -14.84 9.19
CA PRO A 31 -20.29 -14.35 9.68
C PRO A 31 -19.09 -14.98 8.97
N ILE A 32 -19.17 -16.26 8.59
CA ILE A 32 -18.09 -16.93 7.86
C ILE A 32 -17.99 -16.36 6.43
N ALA A 33 -19.13 -16.19 5.76
CA ALA A 33 -19.16 -15.58 4.43
C ALA A 33 -18.61 -14.16 4.43
N ALA A 34 -18.91 -13.38 5.47
CA ALA A 34 -18.39 -12.03 5.66
C ALA A 34 -16.86 -12.00 5.81
N ILE A 35 -16.32 -12.85 6.71
CA ILE A 35 -14.87 -12.96 6.95
C ILE A 35 -14.16 -13.38 5.67
N LEU A 36 -14.70 -14.36 4.93
CA LEU A 36 -14.11 -14.80 3.66
C LEU A 36 -14.18 -13.71 2.59
N GLY A 37 -15.33 -13.05 2.40
CA GLY A 37 -15.48 -12.02 1.39
C GLY A 37 -14.62 -10.79 1.64
N LEU A 38 -14.68 -10.24 2.85
CA LEU A 38 -13.84 -9.10 3.25
C LEU A 38 -12.36 -9.49 3.28
N GLY A 39 -12.03 -10.65 3.85
CA GLY A 39 -10.66 -11.14 3.97
C GLY A 39 -10.00 -11.38 2.62
N LEU A 40 -10.67 -12.04 1.69
CA LEU A 40 -10.16 -12.25 0.34
C LEU A 40 -9.94 -10.92 -0.40
N ASN A 41 -10.89 -9.99 -0.28
CA ASN A 41 -10.78 -8.67 -0.89
C ASN A 41 -9.56 -7.91 -0.37
N TYR A 42 -9.51 -7.69 0.94
CA TYR A 42 -8.44 -6.91 1.58
C TYR A 42 -7.08 -7.61 1.51
N SER A 43 -7.01 -8.94 1.50
CA SER A 43 -5.73 -9.65 1.29
C SER A 43 -5.06 -9.27 -0.03
N ALA A 44 -5.82 -8.99 -1.09
CA ALA A 44 -5.28 -8.59 -2.38
C ALA A 44 -4.72 -7.15 -2.34
N TYR A 45 -5.37 -6.24 -1.61
CA TYR A 45 -4.86 -4.88 -1.41
C TYR A 45 -3.59 -4.89 -0.56
N GLU A 46 -3.59 -5.64 0.54
CA GLU A 46 -2.45 -5.80 1.44
C GLU A 46 -1.23 -6.42 0.75
N ALA A 47 -1.43 -7.45 -0.08
CA ALA A 47 -0.36 -8.06 -0.86
C ALA A 47 0.35 -7.03 -1.78
N GLU A 48 -0.41 -6.13 -2.39
CA GLU A 48 0.14 -5.07 -3.24
C GLU A 48 0.87 -4.01 -2.42
N ASN A 49 0.33 -3.63 -1.26
CA ASN A 49 0.97 -2.70 -0.33
C ASN A 49 2.33 -3.25 0.13
N TYR A 50 2.40 -4.52 0.55
CA TYR A 50 3.67 -5.15 0.94
C TYR A 50 4.67 -5.23 -0.22
N ARG A 51 4.20 -5.60 -1.41
CA ARG A 51 5.03 -5.65 -2.63
C ARG A 51 5.61 -4.29 -2.97
N ALA A 52 4.77 -3.26 -2.99
CA ALA A 52 5.18 -1.88 -3.27
C ALA A 52 6.15 -1.36 -2.20
N GLY A 53 5.90 -1.68 -0.92
CA GLY A 53 6.77 -1.33 0.19
C GLY A 53 8.17 -1.91 0.06
N ILE A 54 8.29 -3.21 -0.26
CA ILE A 54 9.58 -3.87 -0.45
C ILE A 54 10.30 -3.33 -1.70
N GLN A 55 9.57 -3.11 -2.80
CA GLN A 55 10.15 -2.59 -4.05
C GLN A 55 10.59 -1.13 -3.97
N SER A 56 10.04 -0.36 -3.03
CA SER A 56 10.41 1.05 -2.83
C SER A 56 11.81 1.24 -2.23
N ILE A 57 12.41 0.17 -1.68
CA ILE A 57 13.75 0.21 -1.09
C ILE A 57 14.80 0.11 -2.20
N PRO A 58 15.78 1.03 -2.24
CA PRO A 58 16.86 0.98 -3.22
C PRO A 58 17.64 -0.34 -3.16
N ARG A 59 17.91 -0.95 -4.32
CA ARG A 59 18.70 -2.20 -4.41
C ARG A 59 20.10 -2.07 -3.82
N THR A 60 20.66 -0.85 -3.78
CA THR A 60 21.94 -0.54 -3.15
C THR A 60 22.00 -0.90 -1.67
N GLN A 61 20.87 -0.89 -0.95
CA GLN A 61 20.80 -1.35 0.45
C GLN A 61 21.05 -2.86 0.57
N MET A 62 20.53 -3.65 -0.38
CA MET A 62 20.78 -5.08 -0.44
C MET A 62 22.24 -5.35 -0.82
N GLU A 63 22.76 -4.66 -1.83
CA GLU A 63 24.15 -4.82 -2.27
C GLU A 63 25.16 -4.42 -1.19
N ALA A 64 24.90 -3.34 -0.46
CA ALA A 64 25.73 -2.92 0.68
C ALA A 64 25.71 -3.95 1.82
N ALA A 65 24.54 -4.49 2.16
CA ALA A 65 24.43 -5.53 3.18
C ALA A 65 25.21 -6.81 2.80
N LEU A 66 25.12 -7.23 1.53
CA LEU A 66 25.89 -8.36 1.00
C LEU A 66 27.41 -8.08 1.01
N ALA A 67 27.82 -6.86 0.67
CA ALA A 67 29.23 -6.44 0.71
C ALA A 67 29.81 -6.42 2.14
N LEU A 68 28.96 -6.21 3.16
CA LEU A 68 29.31 -6.34 4.57
C LEU A 68 29.34 -7.79 5.07
N GLY A 69 29.20 -8.78 4.17
CA GLY A 69 29.25 -10.20 4.51
C GLY A 69 27.94 -10.76 5.08
N MET A 70 26.83 -10.01 5.05
CA MET A 70 25.54 -10.55 5.46
C MET A 70 25.04 -11.57 4.44
N THR A 71 24.42 -12.65 4.90
CA THR A 71 23.65 -13.54 4.02
C THR A 71 22.38 -12.83 3.53
N ARG A 72 21.81 -13.27 2.40
CA ARG A 72 20.56 -12.68 1.88
C ARG A 72 19.44 -12.65 2.92
N LEU A 73 19.30 -13.70 3.73
CA LEU A 73 18.28 -13.76 4.78
C LEU A 73 18.56 -12.77 5.92
N GLN A 74 19.82 -12.61 6.31
CA GLN A 74 20.22 -11.60 7.30
C GLN A 74 19.97 -10.18 6.79
N ALA A 75 20.34 -9.88 5.54
CA ALA A 75 20.09 -8.60 4.90
C ALA A 75 18.59 -8.30 4.81
N LEU A 76 17.78 -9.29 4.40
CA LEU A 76 16.33 -9.15 4.33
C LEU A 76 15.74 -8.84 5.72
N ARG A 77 16.07 -9.63 6.73
CA ARG A 77 15.50 -9.53 8.09
C ARG A 77 15.92 -8.27 8.84
N HIS A 78 17.18 -7.83 8.71
CA HIS A 78 17.72 -6.74 9.54
C HIS A 78 17.76 -5.40 8.81
N VAL A 79 17.81 -5.38 7.47
CA VAL A 79 17.94 -4.14 6.68
C VAL A 79 16.63 -3.85 5.96
N ILE A 80 16.16 -4.77 5.11
CA ILE A 80 15.05 -4.47 4.19
C ILE A 80 13.70 -4.50 4.89
N VAL A 81 13.36 -5.58 5.61
CA VAL A 81 12.04 -5.76 6.24
C VAL A 81 11.71 -4.63 7.21
N PRO A 82 12.60 -4.20 8.13
CA PRO A 82 12.29 -3.11 9.06
C PRO A 82 12.05 -1.76 8.35
N GLN A 83 12.74 -1.51 7.23
CA GLN A 83 12.54 -0.32 6.41
C GLN A 83 11.21 -0.40 5.63
N ALA A 84 10.92 -1.56 5.03
CA ALA A 84 9.70 -1.77 4.24
C ALA A 84 8.47 -1.65 5.14
N LEU A 85 8.52 -2.24 6.34
CA LEU A 85 7.41 -2.20 7.29
C LEU A 85 7.04 -0.75 7.66
N ARG A 86 8.03 0.12 7.89
CA ARG A 86 7.78 1.55 8.17
C ARG A 86 7.12 2.29 7.00
N LEU A 87 7.35 1.84 5.77
CA LEU A 87 6.74 2.42 4.57
C LEU A 87 5.32 1.90 4.32
N VAL A 88 5.05 0.65 4.74
CA VAL A 88 3.77 -0.03 4.53
C VAL A 88 2.76 0.27 5.65
N ILE A 89 3.19 0.58 6.87
CA ILE A 89 2.28 0.87 7.99
C ILE A 89 1.21 1.95 7.65
N PRO A 90 1.55 3.11 7.05
CA PRO A 90 0.55 4.13 6.74
C PRO A 90 -0.56 3.66 5.76
N PRO A 91 -0.26 3.08 4.58
CA PRO A 91 -1.32 2.59 3.69
C PRO A 91 -2.13 1.44 4.30
N VAL A 92 -1.51 0.51 5.02
CA VAL A 92 -2.24 -0.59 5.72
C VAL A 92 -3.23 -0.05 6.74
N THR A 93 -2.84 0.99 7.48
CA THR A 93 -3.76 1.61 8.44
C THR A 93 -4.93 2.28 7.73
N ASN A 94 -4.73 2.84 6.54
CA ASN A 94 -5.80 3.42 5.74
C ASN A 94 -6.76 2.33 5.23
N ASP A 95 -6.22 1.24 4.69
CA ASP A 95 -7.02 0.10 4.23
C ASP A 95 -7.81 -0.52 5.39
N PHE A 96 -7.24 -0.59 6.59
CA PHE A 96 -7.99 -1.02 7.79
C PHE A 96 -9.18 -0.09 8.13
N ILE A 97 -9.01 1.22 7.99
CA ILE A 97 -10.11 2.19 8.20
C ILE A 97 -11.18 2.03 7.12
N ALA A 98 -10.78 1.74 5.88
CA ALA A 98 -11.70 1.42 4.81
C ALA A 98 -12.47 0.12 5.12
N LEU A 99 -11.79 -0.92 5.62
CA LEU A 99 -12.39 -2.21 5.99
C LEU A 99 -13.49 -2.04 7.04
N LEU A 100 -13.24 -1.21 8.06
CA LEU A 100 -14.24 -0.91 9.08
C LEU A 100 -15.51 -0.29 8.50
N LYS A 101 -15.40 0.55 7.47
CA LYS A 101 -16.57 1.13 6.78
C LYS A 101 -17.22 0.13 5.84
N ASP A 102 -16.43 -0.62 5.08
CA ASP A 102 -16.91 -1.63 4.15
C ASP A 102 -17.58 -2.82 4.85
N SER A 103 -17.27 -3.06 6.13
CA SER A 103 -18.01 -4.00 6.96
C SER A 103 -19.51 -3.73 6.94
N SER A 104 -19.94 -2.46 6.83
CA SER A 104 -21.35 -2.10 6.71
C SER A 104 -22.08 -2.75 5.52
N LEU A 105 -21.35 -3.12 4.46
CA LEU A 105 -21.90 -3.81 3.28
C LEU A 105 -22.35 -5.24 3.59
N VAL A 106 -21.82 -5.85 4.66
CA VAL A 106 -22.18 -7.20 5.09
C VAL A 106 -23.66 -7.26 5.53
N SER A 107 -24.27 -6.11 5.83
CA SER A 107 -25.68 -6.03 6.26
C SER A 107 -26.66 -6.49 5.17
N VAL A 108 -26.19 -6.47 3.92
CA VAL A 108 -26.91 -6.94 2.73
C VAL A 108 -26.92 -8.48 2.65
N ILE A 109 -25.93 -9.16 3.23
CA ILE A 109 -25.91 -10.63 3.36
C ILE A 109 -26.50 -11.12 4.70
N THR A 110 -27.49 -10.38 5.21
CA THR A 110 -28.31 -10.72 6.41
C THR A 110 -27.60 -10.70 7.76
N MET A 111 -26.34 -10.26 7.82
CA MET A 111 -25.65 -10.06 9.09
C MET A 111 -26.23 -8.85 9.84
N VAL A 112 -26.39 -8.99 11.15
CA VAL A 112 -26.83 -7.89 12.01
C VAL A 112 -25.61 -7.17 12.55
N GLU A 113 -25.33 -6.02 11.96
CA GLU A 113 -24.32 -5.06 12.41
C GLU A 113 -24.93 -3.66 12.53
N LEU A 114 -24.08 -2.64 12.74
CA LEU A 114 -24.53 -1.27 13.01
C LEU A 114 -25.50 -0.73 11.93
N THR A 115 -25.19 -0.95 10.66
CA THR A 115 -26.08 -0.56 9.55
C THR A 115 -27.40 -1.34 9.54
N LYS A 116 -27.37 -2.63 9.88
CA LYS A 116 -28.59 -3.44 9.95
C LYS A 116 -29.47 -3.03 11.13
N ALA A 117 -28.85 -2.77 12.28
CA ALA A 117 -29.52 -2.25 13.47
C ALA A 117 -30.14 -0.87 13.20
N TYR A 118 -29.44 0.01 12.47
CA TYR A 118 -29.99 1.27 11.97
C TYR A 118 -31.25 1.03 11.14
N SER A 119 -31.21 0.16 10.12
CA SER A 119 -32.37 -0.10 9.28
C SER A 119 -33.55 -0.65 10.07
N GLN A 120 -33.31 -1.55 11.03
CA GLN A 120 -34.36 -2.09 11.89
C GLN A 120 -35.02 -1.00 12.75
N LEU A 121 -34.24 -0.18 13.45
CA LEU A 121 -34.76 0.90 14.29
C LEU A 121 -35.47 1.99 13.47
N ALA A 122 -34.91 2.36 12.32
CA ALA A 122 -35.48 3.35 11.42
C ALA A 122 -36.84 2.90 10.87
N SER A 123 -37.00 1.62 10.54
CA SER A 123 -38.29 1.07 10.11
C SER A 123 -39.30 0.95 11.25
N MET A 124 -38.86 0.71 12.49
CA MET A 124 -39.75 0.62 13.65
C MET A 124 -40.30 1.99 14.08
N HIS A 125 -39.46 3.03 14.05
CA HIS A 125 -39.83 4.38 14.49
C HIS A 125 -40.22 5.32 13.34
N TYR A 126 -40.08 4.90 12.08
CA TYR A 126 -40.26 5.72 10.88
C TYR A 126 -39.39 6.99 10.84
N ASP A 127 -38.33 7.06 11.67
CA ASP A 127 -37.36 8.15 11.71
C ASP A 127 -36.03 7.69 11.10
N TYR A 128 -35.89 7.90 9.79
CA TYR A 128 -34.67 7.56 9.06
C TYR A 128 -33.55 8.59 9.22
N LEU A 129 -33.90 9.85 9.51
CA LEU A 129 -32.93 10.94 9.59
C LEU A 129 -32.26 10.99 10.96
N GLY A 130 -33.04 10.96 12.05
CA GLY A 130 -32.50 11.03 13.41
C GLY A 130 -31.61 9.84 13.74
N ILE A 131 -32.11 8.63 13.45
CA ILE A 131 -31.37 7.37 13.67
C ILE A 131 -30.20 7.25 12.69
N GLY A 132 -30.35 7.77 11.46
CA GLY A 132 -29.27 7.81 10.46
C GLY A 132 -28.10 8.70 10.89
N LEU A 133 -28.39 9.88 11.44
CA LEU A 133 -27.36 10.78 12.00
C LEU A 133 -26.64 10.14 13.19
N LEU A 134 -27.37 9.45 14.06
CA LEU A 134 -26.78 8.70 15.18
C LEU A 134 -25.84 7.59 14.67
N ALA A 135 -26.28 6.80 13.68
CA ALA A 135 -25.46 5.76 13.07
C ALA A 135 -24.21 6.33 12.41
N ALA A 136 -24.34 7.44 11.66
CA ALA A 136 -23.21 8.14 11.06
C ALA A 136 -22.22 8.67 12.12
N ALA A 137 -22.73 9.23 13.22
CA ALA A 137 -21.91 9.69 14.34
C ALA A 137 -21.15 8.51 15.00
N MET A 138 -21.80 7.36 15.21
CA MET A 138 -21.14 6.16 15.74
C MET A 138 -20.02 5.66 14.83
N TYR A 139 -20.26 5.52 13.52
CA TYR A 139 -19.21 5.16 12.56
C TYR A 139 -18.06 6.16 12.56
N PHE A 140 -18.35 7.46 12.65
CA PHE A 140 -17.33 8.50 12.74
C PHE A 140 -16.52 8.41 14.02
N LEU A 141 -17.15 8.24 15.18
CA LEU A 141 -16.51 8.10 16.48
C LEU A 141 -15.60 6.87 16.56
N ILE A 142 -16.03 5.75 15.96
CA ILE A 142 -15.22 4.53 15.87
C ILE A 142 -14.01 4.74 14.97
N GLY A 143 -14.15 5.47 13.86
CA GLY A 143 -13.05 5.74 12.92
C GLY A 143 -12.00 6.73 13.44
N LEU A 144 -12.40 7.72 14.24
CA LEU A 144 -11.51 8.76 14.76
C LEU A 144 -10.22 8.27 15.46
N PRO A 145 -10.25 7.29 16.39
CA PRO A 145 -9.03 6.78 17.00
C PRO A 145 -8.08 6.17 15.97
N PHE A 146 -8.59 5.44 14.98
CA PHE A 146 -7.76 4.84 13.93
C PHE A 146 -7.13 5.89 13.02
N VAL A 147 -7.85 6.95 12.68
CA VAL A 147 -7.28 8.07 11.90
C VAL A 147 -6.19 8.79 12.71
N ARG A 148 -6.34 8.92 14.04
CA ARG A 148 -5.29 9.47 14.89
C ARG A 148 -4.06 8.55 14.94
N LEU A 149 -4.27 7.25 15.11
CA LEU A 149 -3.19 6.25 15.08
C LEU A 149 -2.47 6.25 13.74
N ALA A 150 -3.19 6.34 12.62
CA ALA A 150 -2.60 6.45 11.28
C ALA A 150 -1.68 7.67 11.17
N ARG A 151 -2.14 8.83 11.67
CA ARG A 151 -1.35 10.07 11.67
C ARG A 151 -0.14 10.02 12.61
N LEU A 152 -0.23 9.30 13.72
CA LEU A 152 0.93 9.04 14.58
C LEU A 152 1.93 8.07 13.93
N ALA A 153 1.39 7.10 13.18
CA ALA A 153 2.15 6.12 12.44
C ALA A 153 2.71 6.65 11.10
N GLU A 154 2.44 7.91 10.77
CA GLU A 154 3.21 8.70 9.81
C GLU A 154 4.38 9.39 10.56
N PRO A 155 5.50 8.70 10.86
CA PRO A 155 6.66 9.39 11.39
C PRO A 155 7.10 10.41 10.35
N CYS A 156 7.07 11.69 10.75
CA CYS A 156 7.52 12.89 10.04
C CYS A 156 8.34 12.60 8.76
N ARG A 157 7.67 12.21 7.68
CA ARG A 157 8.27 12.04 6.34
C ARG A 157 8.34 13.40 5.65
N ARG A 158 8.59 14.46 6.42
CA ARG A 158 8.53 15.85 5.97
C ARG A 158 9.91 16.43 5.66
N HIS A 159 11.00 15.69 5.86
CA HIS A 159 12.36 16.24 5.72
C HIS A 159 13.22 15.70 4.56
N VAL A 160 12.72 14.75 3.73
CA VAL A 160 13.51 14.12 2.64
C VAL A 160 12.84 14.18 1.25
N LEU A 161 11.83 15.04 1.06
CA LEU A 161 11.15 15.21 -0.23
C LEU A 161 11.15 16.65 -0.77
N SER A 162 11.97 17.55 -0.19
CA SER A 162 12.02 18.97 -0.62
C SER A 162 12.84 19.24 -1.89
N HIS A 163 13.57 18.27 -2.46
CA HIS A 163 14.43 18.55 -3.63
C HIS A 163 13.94 18.05 -5.00
N ARG A 164 12.83 17.30 -5.12
CA ARG A 164 12.45 16.74 -6.44
C ARG A 164 10.97 16.72 -6.87
N THR A 165 10.00 17.12 -6.04
CA THR A 165 8.59 16.88 -6.38
C THR A 165 7.65 18.09 -6.29
N ALA A 166 8.16 19.33 -6.40
CA ALA A 166 7.30 20.51 -6.45
C ALA A 166 6.63 20.79 -7.81
N VAL A 167 6.78 19.94 -8.84
CA VAL A 167 6.33 20.28 -10.21
C VAL A 167 5.14 19.47 -10.75
N CYS A 168 4.73 18.32 -10.18
CA CYS A 168 3.78 17.44 -10.91
C CYS A 168 2.44 17.13 -10.23
N ALA A 169 2.11 17.65 -9.04
CA ALA A 169 0.88 17.25 -8.33
C ALA A 169 -0.15 18.37 -8.13
N PHE A 170 -0.40 19.20 -9.16
CA PHE A 170 -1.49 20.20 -9.15
C PHE A 170 -2.42 20.10 -10.37
N GLY A 171 -2.76 18.89 -10.83
CA GLY A 171 -3.65 18.77 -11.99
C GLY A 171 -4.25 17.39 -12.19
N ALA A 172 -5.11 16.94 -11.28
CA ALA A 172 -6.00 15.80 -11.55
C ALA A 172 -7.24 15.77 -10.63
N VAL A 173 -7.99 16.87 -10.53
CA VAL A 173 -9.42 16.83 -10.18
C VAL A 173 -10.12 17.87 -11.04
N GLY A 174 -10.89 17.42 -12.02
CA GLY A 174 -11.66 18.30 -12.91
C GLY A 174 -11.91 17.65 -14.26
N GLY A 175 -12.83 16.70 -14.30
CA GLY A 175 -13.41 16.24 -15.56
C GLY A 175 -14.32 17.32 -16.14
N ALA A 176 -14.05 17.72 -17.38
CA ALA A 176 -15.05 18.27 -18.30
C ALA A 176 -14.54 18.02 -19.72
N ALA A 177 -15.19 17.07 -20.39
CA ALA A 177 -15.08 16.87 -21.83
C ALA A 177 -15.63 18.10 -22.59
N ILE A 178 -15.14 18.35 -23.80
CA ILE A 178 -15.87 18.68 -25.05
C ILE A 178 -14.95 19.44 -26.03
N HIS A 179 -15.07 19.08 -27.32
CA HIS A 179 -14.59 19.76 -28.54
C HIS A 179 -13.09 19.61 -28.90
N SER A 180 -12.69 18.72 -29.81
CA SER A 180 -12.93 18.60 -31.27
C SER A 180 -11.90 19.34 -32.15
N ARG A 181 -11.41 18.60 -33.15
CA ARG A 181 -10.85 19.03 -34.46
C ARG A 181 -9.36 19.35 -34.56
N SER A 182 -8.64 18.35 -35.07
CA SER A 182 -7.81 18.41 -36.29
C SER A 182 -7.81 19.75 -37.05
N ALA A 183 -6.64 20.39 -37.15
CA ALA A 183 -6.17 21.07 -38.36
C ALA A 183 -4.70 21.53 -38.22
N ALA A 184 -3.80 20.90 -38.98
CA ALA A 184 -2.67 21.60 -39.62
C ALA A 184 -3.22 22.22 -40.94
N PRO A 185 -2.65 23.29 -41.54
CA PRO A 185 -1.28 23.27 -42.07
C PRO A 185 -0.51 24.62 -42.17
N HIS A 186 0.75 24.47 -42.59
CA HIS A 186 1.59 25.42 -43.36
C HIS A 186 1.94 26.82 -42.83
N GLY A 187 3.21 26.97 -42.44
CA GLY A 187 4.16 27.75 -43.25
C GLY A 187 4.49 29.18 -42.78
N ARG A 188 5.61 29.35 -42.06
CA ARG A 188 6.63 30.36 -42.40
C ARG A 188 7.93 30.13 -41.63
N ARG A 189 9.01 30.06 -42.41
CA ARG A 189 10.40 30.12 -41.97
C ARG A 189 10.68 31.48 -41.34
N GLN A 190 11.22 31.51 -40.12
CA GLN A 190 12.19 32.53 -39.72
C GLN A 190 13.25 31.86 -38.86
N ALA A 191 14.49 31.99 -39.32
CA ALA A 191 15.70 31.47 -38.71
C ALA A 191 16.19 32.42 -37.62
N THR A 192 16.79 31.88 -36.56
CA THR A 192 17.96 32.45 -35.86
C THR A 192 18.53 31.40 -34.89
N PRO A 193 19.83 31.50 -34.52
CA PRO A 193 20.73 30.35 -34.59
C PRO A 193 21.18 29.79 -33.22
N GLY A 194 21.57 28.52 -33.25
CA GLY A 194 22.80 28.07 -32.58
C GLY A 194 22.69 27.61 -31.13
N CYS A 195 22.44 26.31 -30.93
CA CYS A 195 23.22 25.50 -29.99
C CYS A 195 23.15 24.03 -30.44
N VAL A 196 24.27 23.55 -30.97
CA VAL A 196 24.43 22.26 -31.65
C VAL A 196 24.30 21.11 -30.66
N ASN A 197 23.24 20.33 -30.83
CA ASN A 197 23.06 19.02 -30.25
C ASN A 197 23.95 18.02 -31.02
N ARG A 198 25.15 17.71 -30.48
CA ARG A 198 26.01 16.69 -31.06
C ARG A 198 25.56 15.31 -30.58
N GLN A 199 24.57 14.75 -31.28
CA GLN A 199 24.33 13.32 -31.27
C GLN A 199 25.57 12.61 -31.84
N VAL A 200 26.27 11.85 -30.98
CA VAL A 200 27.35 10.98 -31.41
C VAL A 200 26.72 9.73 -32.04
N LYS A 201 26.74 9.73 -33.37
CA LYS A 201 26.35 8.64 -34.25
C LYS A 201 27.37 7.50 -34.14
N SER A 202 26.84 6.29 -34.02
CA SER A 202 27.51 5.01 -34.01
C SER A 202 28.48 4.82 -35.19
N ARG A 203 29.73 4.42 -34.88
CA ARG A 203 30.59 3.64 -35.77
C ARG A 203 31.34 2.60 -34.95
N GLY A 204 31.17 1.33 -35.32
CA GLY A 204 31.92 0.22 -34.76
C GLY A 204 33.39 0.31 -35.17
N ALA A 205 34.27 -0.06 -34.23
CA ALA A 205 35.62 -0.51 -34.49
C ALA A 205 36.02 -1.44 -33.33
N GLN A 206 36.26 -2.71 -33.66
CA GLN A 206 36.94 -3.67 -32.81
C GLN A 206 38.30 -3.11 -32.37
N ARG A 207 38.65 -3.25 -31.09
CA ARG A 207 40.02 -3.54 -30.65
C ARG A 207 40.05 -4.12 -29.24
N GLN A 208 40.80 -5.20 -29.13
CA GLN A 208 41.07 -5.99 -27.93
C GLN A 208 42.00 -5.26 -26.95
N LYS A 209 42.02 -5.78 -25.72
CA LYS A 209 43.19 -6.03 -24.85
C LYS A 209 43.52 -5.01 -23.73
N ALA A 210 43.46 -5.56 -22.52
CA ALA A 210 44.35 -5.38 -21.35
C ALA A 210 44.26 -4.14 -20.44
N GLU A 211 44.46 -4.48 -19.16
CA GLU A 211 45.05 -3.72 -18.05
C GLU A 211 44.21 -2.73 -17.23
N GLY A 212 44.32 -2.89 -15.91
CA GLY A 212 44.25 -1.76 -14.97
C GLY A 212 43.30 -1.95 -13.78
N VAL A 213 43.65 -2.82 -12.83
CA VAL A 213 43.22 -2.66 -11.43
C VAL A 213 44.02 -1.49 -10.82
N PRO A 214 43.39 -0.57 -10.07
CA PRO A 214 44.04 0.02 -8.91
C PRO A 214 43.12 -0.09 -7.68
N LEU A 215 43.55 -0.88 -6.69
CA LEU A 215 44.20 -0.45 -5.46
C LEU A 215 43.28 0.31 -4.48
N VAL A 216 42.90 -0.43 -3.44
CA VAL A 216 42.32 -0.03 -2.17
C VAL A 216 43.24 0.97 -1.44
N PRO A 217 42.71 2.05 -0.84
CA PRO A 217 43.37 2.73 0.26
C PRO A 217 42.92 2.15 1.61
N GLN A 218 43.86 1.53 2.30
CA GLN A 218 43.83 1.15 3.71
C GLN A 218 43.52 2.36 4.60
N LEU A 219 42.51 2.29 5.47
CA LEU A 219 42.43 3.19 6.62
C LEU A 219 41.98 2.48 7.91
N ARG A 220 43.01 2.06 8.65
CA ARG A 220 43.26 2.20 10.10
C ARG A 220 42.04 2.44 11.01
N VAL A 221 41.84 1.45 11.89
CA VAL A 221 40.85 1.34 12.96
C VAL A 221 41.08 2.37 14.08
N THR A 222 39.98 2.93 14.63
CA THR A 222 39.93 3.40 16.02
C THR A 222 38.65 2.85 16.71
N PRO A 223 38.71 2.49 18.01
CA PRO A 223 37.55 1.99 18.75
C PRO A 223 37.00 3.06 19.73
N VAL A 224 35.69 3.35 19.70
CA VAL A 224 34.97 4.06 20.77
C VAL A 224 33.52 3.54 20.76
N ALA A 225 33.18 2.60 21.65
CA ALA A 225 32.58 2.80 22.98
C ALA A 225 31.04 2.98 22.97
N ASN A 226 30.39 1.85 23.25
CA ASN A 226 29.15 1.60 23.99
C ASN A 226 28.33 2.80 24.52
N ARG A 227 27.03 2.85 24.17
CA ARG A 227 25.95 3.09 25.15
C ARG A 227 24.61 2.51 24.71
N SER A 228 24.13 1.61 25.57
CA SER A 228 22.80 1.04 25.75
C SER A 228 21.61 1.98 25.54
N ALA A 229 20.60 1.52 24.81
CA ALA A 229 19.19 1.88 25.04
C ALA A 229 18.28 0.72 24.60
N HIS A 230 17.59 0.12 25.57
CA HIS A 230 16.59 -0.94 25.41
C HIS A 230 15.28 -0.41 24.77
N PRO A 231 14.61 -1.21 23.92
CA PRO A 231 13.18 -1.06 23.66
C PRO A 231 12.45 -2.40 23.90
N SER A 232 12.23 -2.77 25.16
CA SER A 232 11.49 -3.99 25.54
C SER A 232 9.96 -3.84 25.49
N ILE A 233 9.42 -2.68 25.12
CA ILE A 233 7.96 -2.44 25.12
C ILE A 233 7.34 -2.54 23.72
N PHE A 234 8.12 -2.40 22.65
CA PHE A 234 7.61 -2.44 21.27
C PHE A 234 7.41 -3.88 20.72
N PHE A 235 7.97 -4.89 21.37
CA PHE A 235 7.91 -6.28 20.92
C PHE A 235 6.57 -6.97 21.23
N HIS A 236 5.86 -6.55 22.28
CA HIS A 236 4.64 -7.23 22.68
C HIS A 236 3.42 -6.95 21.78
N LEU A 237 3.34 -5.76 21.16
CA LEU A 237 2.20 -5.43 20.28
C LEU A 237 2.37 -5.99 18.86
N SER A 238 3.60 -6.08 18.35
CA SER A 238 3.90 -6.74 17.06
C SER A 238 3.69 -8.26 17.13
N SER A 239 3.92 -8.87 18.30
CA SER A 239 3.74 -10.31 18.49
C SER A 239 2.28 -10.76 18.35
N VAL A 240 1.31 -9.97 18.84
CA VAL A 240 -0.13 -10.31 18.76
C VAL A 240 -0.66 -10.21 17.33
N ILE A 241 -0.20 -9.23 16.55
CA ILE A 241 -0.60 -9.05 15.15
C ILE A 241 0.07 -10.09 14.23
N CYS A 242 1.33 -10.44 14.50
CA CYS A 242 2.01 -11.54 13.81
C CYS A 242 1.39 -12.90 14.14
N HIS A 243 1.01 -13.16 15.40
CA HIS A 243 0.39 -14.43 15.77
C HIS A 243 -0.97 -14.64 15.11
N PHE A 244 -1.77 -13.59 14.97
CA PHE A 244 -3.07 -13.70 14.29
C PHE A 244 -2.92 -13.94 12.78
N SER A 245 -1.93 -13.31 12.14
CA SER A 245 -1.62 -13.51 10.71
C SER A 245 -0.98 -14.88 10.43
N PHE A 246 -0.16 -15.39 11.36
CA PHE A 246 0.49 -16.70 11.23
C PHE A 246 -0.49 -17.86 11.49
N LEU A 247 -1.44 -17.71 12.42
CA LEU A 247 -2.46 -18.72 12.71
C LEU A 247 -3.42 -18.94 11.52
N VAL A 248 -3.72 -17.88 10.76
CA VAL A 248 -4.56 -17.97 9.55
C VAL A 248 -3.78 -18.58 8.37
N GLY A 249 -2.46 -18.35 8.30
CA GLY A 249 -1.60 -18.95 7.27
C GLY A 249 -1.37 -20.46 7.46
N VAL A 250 -1.25 -20.93 8.71
CA VAL A 250 -1.03 -22.36 9.03
C VAL A 250 -2.31 -23.20 8.94
N LEU A 251 -3.49 -22.57 8.88
CA LEU A 251 -4.76 -23.30 8.71
C LEU A 251 -5.12 -23.57 7.23
N ILE A 252 -4.29 -23.13 6.28
CA ILE A 252 -4.53 -23.19 4.82
C ILE A 252 -3.47 -24.01 4.06
N ASP A 253 -2.40 -24.45 4.74
CA ASP A 253 -1.46 -25.49 4.26
C ASP A 253 -1.64 -26.78 5.08
#